data_AF-A0A957SRB9-F1
#
_entry.id   AF-A0A957SRB9-F1
#
_cell.length_a   1.000
_cell.length_b   1.000
_cell.length_c   1.000
_cell.angle_alpha   90.00
_cell.angle_beta   90.00
_cell.angle_gamma   90.00
#
_symmetry.space_group_name_H-M   'P 1'
#
loop_
_entity.id
_entity.type
_entity.pdbx_description
1 polymer ?
#
loop_
_entity_poly.entity_id
_entity_poly.type
_entity_poly.pdbx_seq_one_letter_code
_entity_poly.pdbx_strand_id
1 'polypeptide(L)'
;SYHHSAAAEAALAFFEDDGLISCWLPPYCSELNPIERFWRHLKDFACANKLFASVLDLVASAVNCLLAQNDFNNSERFLFLKT
;
A
#
# COMPACT_ATOMS: atom_id res chain seq x y z
N SER A 1 0.18 3.96 19.83
CA SER A 1 0.31 3.70 18.39
C SER A 1 1.46 2.73 18.19
N TYR A 2 1.33 1.68 17.37
CA TYR A 2 2.41 0.69 17.17
C TYR A 2 3.63 1.29 16.46
N HIS A 3 3.44 2.31 15.61
CA HIS A 3 4.52 2.98 14.87
C HIS A 3 5.48 3.78 15.77
N HIS A 4 5.05 4.20 16.97
CA HIS A 4 5.87 4.90 17.98
C HIS A 4 6.20 4.00 19.18
N SER A 5 6.18 2.69 19.00
CA SER A 5 6.63 1.78 20.06
C SER A 5 8.16 1.81 20.16
N ALA A 6 8.70 1.53 21.34
CA ALA A 6 10.15 1.48 21.54
C ALA A 6 10.85 0.52 20.56
N ALA A 7 10.20 -0.60 20.21
CA ALA A 7 10.73 -1.53 19.22
C ALA A 7 10.74 -0.94 17.80
N ALA A 8 9.69 -0.21 17.40
CA ALA A 8 9.63 0.43 16.09
C ALA A 8 10.64 1.57 15.97
N GLU A 9 10.76 2.42 16.99
CA GLU A 9 11.72 3.52 17.00
C GLU A 9 13.16 3.03 17.03
N ALA A 10 13.46 1.97 17.80
CA ALA A 10 14.78 1.34 17.79
C ALA A 10 15.13 0.76 16.41
N ALA A 11 14.16 0.13 15.73
CA ALA A 11 14.36 -0.39 14.38
C ALA A 11 14.60 0.75 13.36
N LEU A 12 13.83 1.83 13.43
CA LEU A 12 14.02 3.00 12.56
C LEU A 12 15.40 3.64 12.77
N ALA A 13 15.82 3.81 14.02
CA ALA A 13 17.14 4.35 14.36
C ALA A 13 18.28 3.43 13.87
N PHE A 14 18.10 2.10 13.97
CA PHE A 14 19.08 1.14 13.48
C PHE A 14 19.32 1.24 11.97
N PHE A 15 18.28 1.51 11.18
CA PHE A 15 18.37 1.63 9.72
C PHE A 15 18.61 3.07 9.22
N GLU A 16 18.68 4.06 10.10
CA GLU A 16 18.92 5.46 9.72
C GLU A 16 20.29 5.63 9.06
N ASP A 17 21.31 4.93 9.58
CA ASP A 17 22.67 4.89 9.03
C ASP A 17 22.73 4.24 7.63
N ASP A 18 21.78 3.34 7.32
CA ASP A 18 21.62 2.71 6.00
C ASP A 18 20.75 3.55 5.03
N GLY A 19 20.39 4.77 5.43
CA GLY A 19 19.64 5.72 4.60
C GLY A 19 18.11 5.57 4.66
N LEU A 20 17.57 4.79 5.61
CA LEU A 20 16.12 4.76 5.85
C LEU A 20 15.67 6.00 6.63
N ILE A 21 14.92 6.88 5.99
CA ILE A 21 14.39 8.10 6.61
C ILE A 21 12.90 7.93 6.91
N SER A 22 12.50 8.17 8.16
CA SER A 22 11.10 8.14 8.58
C SER A 22 10.39 9.47 8.29
N CYS A 23 9.37 9.45 7.43
CA CYS A 23 8.50 10.59 7.15
C CYS A 23 7.21 10.47 7.97
N TRP A 24 7.11 11.23 9.06
CA TRP A 24 5.93 11.23 9.93
C TRP A 24 4.83 12.15 9.40
N LEU A 25 3.61 11.63 9.35
CA LEU A 25 2.43 12.41 9.01
C LEU A 25 1.77 12.99 10.25
N PRO A 26 1.21 14.21 10.18
CA PRO A 26 0.36 14.73 11.25
C PRO A 26 -0.86 13.81 11.49
N PRO A 27 -1.41 13.80 12.72
CA PRO A 27 -2.63 13.05 13.02
C PRO A 27 -3.77 13.42 12.07
N TYR A 28 -4.55 12.42 11.65
CA TYR A 28 -5.73 12.57 10.79
C TYR A 28 -5.48 13.09 9.36
N CYS A 29 -4.24 13.11 8.90
CA CYS A 29 -3.88 13.53 7.53
C CYS A 29 -3.69 12.35 6.56
N SER A 30 -4.69 11.46 6.48
CA SER A 30 -4.62 10.27 5.62
C SER A 30 -4.48 10.61 4.13
N GLU A 31 -5.03 11.75 3.70
CA GLU A 31 -4.96 12.28 2.34
C GLU A 31 -3.53 12.64 1.89
N LEU A 32 -2.63 12.88 2.84
CA LEU A 32 -1.22 13.13 2.56
C LEU A 32 -0.45 11.84 2.29
N ASN A 33 -0.98 10.67 2.69
CA ASN A 33 -0.34 9.39 2.46
C ASN A 33 -0.69 8.85 1.06
N PRO A 34 0.27 8.78 0.11
CA PRO A 34 -0.02 8.35 -1.26
C PRO A 34 -0.56 6.91 -1.36
N ILE A 35 -0.26 6.07 -0.38
CA ILE A 35 -0.72 4.68 -0.34
C ILE A 35 -2.25 4.58 -0.25
N GLU A 36 -2.93 5.56 0.34
CA GLU A 36 -4.39 5.53 0.46
C GLU A 36 -5.08 5.58 -0.92
N ARG A 37 -4.50 6.32 -1.87
CA ARG A 37 -4.97 6.31 -3.27
C ARG A 37 -4.77 4.95 -3.91
N PHE A 38 -3.62 4.32 -3.65
CA PHE A 38 -3.32 2.99 -4.15
C PHE A 38 -4.26 1.94 -3.54
N TRP A 39 -4.59 2.02 -2.25
CA TRP A 39 -5.55 1.10 -1.63
C TRP A 39 -6.95 1.20 -2.22
N ARG A 40 -7.39 2.41 -2.58
CA ARG A 40 -8.65 2.58 -3.31
C ARG A 40 -8.59 1.89 -4.67
N HIS A 41 -7.56 2.19 -5.48
CA HIS A 41 -7.33 1.53 -6.77
C HIS A 41 -7.30 0.00 -6.62
N LEU A 42 -6.51 -0.53 -5.69
CA LEU A 42 -6.40 -1.96 -5.45
C LEU A 42 -7.76 -2.59 -5.15
N LYS A 43 -8.59 -1.99 -4.29
CA LYS A 43 -9.91 -2.53 -3.96
C LYS A 43 -10.86 -2.49 -5.15
N ASP A 44 -10.79 -1.45 -5.98
CA ASP A 44 -11.63 -1.33 -7.17
C ASP A 44 -11.33 -2.46 -8.17
N PHE A 45 -10.06 -2.80 -8.36
CA PHE A 45 -9.67 -3.89 -9.28
C PHE A 45 -9.73 -5.28 -8.65
N ALA A 46 -9.29 -5.43 -7.40
CA ALA A 46 -9.17 -6.74 -6.75
C ALA A 46 -10.51 -7.24 -6.22
N CYS A 47 -11.41 -6.35 -5.77
CA CYS A 47 -12.58 -6.74 -4.97
C CYS A 47 -13.93 -6.28 -5.54
N ALA A 48 -14.00 -5.11 -6.20
CA ALA A 48 -15.29 -4.55 -6.58
C ALA A 48 -16.05 -5.47 -7.54
N ASN A 49 -17.34 -5.69 -7.25
CA ASN A 49 -18.24 -6.54 -8.03
C ASN A 49 -17.78 -8.00 -8.19
N LYS A 50 -17.01 -8.53 -7.22
CA LYS A 50 -16.56 -9.93 -7.19
C LYS A 50 -17.07 -10.62 -5.93
N LEU A 51 -17.58 -11.84 -6.09
CA LEU A 51 -17.87 -12.75 -4.98
C LEU A 51 -16.80 -13.84 -4.94
N PHE A 52 -16.20 -14.03 -3.78
CA PHE A 52 -15.16 -15.03 -3.56
C PHE A 52 -15.70 -16.23 -2.80
N ALA A 53 -15.29 -17.44 -3.16
CA ALA A 53 -15.68 -18.65 -2.46
C ALA A 53 -14.94 -18.79 -1.11
N SER A 54 -13.75 -18.21 -1.01
CA SER A 54 -12.93 -18.21 0.20
C SER A 54 -12.09 -16.94 0.34
N VAL A 55 -11.51 -16.75 1.53
CA VAL A 55 -10.51 -15.69 1.77
C VAL A 55 -9.25 -15.92 0.92
N LEU A 56 -8.90 -17.17 0.60
CA LEU A 56 -7.74 -17.47 -0.24
C LEU A 56 -7.95 -16.96 -1.67
N ASP A 57 -9.18 -17.04 -2.20
CA ASP A 57 -9.49 -16.51 -3.53
C ASP A 57 -9.41 -14.98 -3.57
N LEU A 58 -9.82 -14.32 -2.48
CA LEU A 58 -9.64 -12.87 -2.31
C LEU A 58 -8.16 -12.49 -2.27
N VAL A 59 -7.35 -13.23 -1.50
CA VAL A 59 -5.89 -13.01 -1.43
C VAL A 59 -5.25 -13.21 -2.79
N ALA A 60 -5.61 -14.27 -3.52
CA ALA A 60 -5.11 -14.51 -4.87
C ALA A 60 -5.47 -13.36 -5.83
N SER A 61 -6.70 -12.86 -5.77
CA SER A 61 -7.13 -11.69 -6.55
C SER A 61 -6.30 -10.45 -6.23
N ALA A 62 -6.09 -10.15 -4.94
CA ALA A 62 -5.27 -9.01 -4.51
C ALA A 62 -3.80 -9.15 -4.94
N VAL A 63 -3.21 -10.34 -4.80
CA VAL A 63 -1.83 -10.63 -5.23
C VAL A 63 -1.68 -10.46 -6.74
N ASN A 64 -2.63 -10.93 -7.54
CA ASN A 64 -2.60 -10.75 -8.99
C ASN A 64 -2.64 -9.26 -9.38
N CYS A 65 -3.50 -8.46 -8.73
CA CYS A 65 -3.53 -7.01 -8.95
C CYS A 65 -2.23 -6.31 -8.53
N LEU A 66 -1.58 -6.76 -7.45
CA LEU A 66 -0.26 -6.24 -7.03
C LEU A 66 0.85 -6.61 -8.02
N LEU A 67 0.90 -7.86 -8.47
CA LEU A 67 1.91 -8.33 -9.44
C LEU A 67 1.76 -7.63 -10.79
N ALA A 68 0.52 -7.35 -11.22
CA ALA A 68 0.24 -6.56 -12.41
C ALA A 68 0.87 -5.16 -12.38
N GLN A 69 1.15 -4.60 -11.19
CA GLN A 69 1.82 -3.30 -11.06
C GLN A 69 3.26 -3.30 -11.57
N ASN A 70 3.90 -4.47 -11.63
CA ASN A 70 5.27 -4.65 -12.10
C ASN A 70 5.37 -4.84 -13.62
N ASP A 71 4.25 -5.07 -14.32
CA ASP A 71 4.23 -5.15 -15.78
C ASP A 71 3.95 -3.77 -16.38
N PHE A 72 4.99 -3.09 -16.88
CA PHE A 72 4.89 -1.74 -17.43
C PHE A 72 3.87 -1.58 -18.55
N ASN A 73 3.46 -2.65 -19.23
CA ASN A 73 2.48 -2.62 -20.30
C ASN A 73 1.04 -2.88 -19.82
N ASN A 74 0.84 -3.22 -18.55
CA ASN A 74 -0.47 -3.52 -18.01
C ASN A 74 -1.29 -2.22 -17.84
N SER A 75 -2.49 -2.20 -18.44
CA SER A 75 -3.40 -1.04 -18.43
C SER A 75 -4.02 -0.75 -17.06
N GLU A 76 -4.01 -1.72 -16.15
CA GLU A 76 -4.55 -1.60 -14.79
C GLU A 76 -3.50 -1.09 -13.79
N ARG A 77 -2.34 -0.63 -14.28
CA ARG A 77 -1.33 -0.01 -13.44
C ARG A 77 -1.83 1.28 -12.83
N PHE A 78 -1.58 1.41 -11.54
CA PHE A 78 -1.82 2.64 -10.83
C PHE A 78 -0.77 3.67 -11.23
N LEU A 79 -1.22 4.79 -11.76
CA LEU A 79 -0.39 5.92 -12.14
C LEU A 79 -0.83 7.14 -11.35
N PHE A 80 0.13 7.89 -10.83
CA PHE A 80 -0.12 9.19 -10.21
C PHE A 80 -0.34 10.27 -11.27
N LEU A 81 -1.36 10.07 -12.12
CA LEU A 81 -1.79 11.08 -13.07
C LEU A 81 -2.50 12.20 -12.31
N LYS A 82 -2.23 13.45 -12.71
CA LYS A 82 -3.07 14.57 -12.30
C LYS A 82 -4.43 14.41 -13.00
N THR A 83 -5.45 14.00 -12.24
CA THR A 83 -6.85 14.32 -12.56
C THR A 83 -7.08 15.81 -12.51
#